data_AF-A0A814QUX2-F1
#
_entry.id   AF-A0A814QUX2-F1
#
_cell.length_a   1.000
_cell.length_b   1.000
_cell.length_c   1.000
_cell.angle_alpha   90.00
_cell.angle_beta   90.00
_cell.angle_gamma   90.00
#
_symmetry.space_group_name_H-M   'P 1'
#
loop_
_entity.id
_entity.type
_entity.pdbx_description
1 polymer ?
#
loop_
_entity_poly.entity_id
_entity_poly.type
_entity_poly.pdbx_seq_one_letter_code
_entity_poly.pdbx_strand_id
1 'polypeptide(L)'
;MCYLSVLSSQTLKSGHRSTVRQGWAICNETDGAPDLRGRFIVRAGNKHAVKLTGSQLSVTPTIQVQGTALTQAQMPMHNHVGKTRTQNTRRMYYDLKAPLNSRFQSGSFRWLNSVDNNGCTDCYHTHTISSDGENQAHTHEATSSPIDLLPPYYALFILRNCRKCVK
;
A
#
# COMPACT_ATOMS: atom_id res chain seq x y z
N MET A 1 17.09 39.42 -26.81
CA MET A 1 16.86 38.11 -27.44
C MET A 1 18.15 37.69 -28.14
N CYS A 2 18.98 36.83 -27.52
CA CYS A 2 20.20 36.33 -28.14
C CYS A 2 19.86 35.29 -29.20
N TYR A 3 19.77 35.74 -30.45
CA TYR A 3 19.77 34.85 -31.61
C TYR A 3 21.18 34.28 -31.79
N LEU A 4 21.33 32.98 -31.58
CA LEU A 4 22.52 32.25 -31.99
C LEU A 4 22.41 32.00 -33.51
N SER A 5 22.66 33.02 -34.32
CA SER A 5 22.74 32.89 -35.78
C SER A 5 24.17 32.53 -36.20
N VAL A 6 24.39 31.22 -36.36
CA VAL A 6 25.23 30.55 -37.37
C VAL A 6 26.52 31.25 -37.83
N LEU A 7 27.67 30.80 -37.30
CA LEU A 7 28.85 30.42 -38.09
C LEU A 7 29.59 29.23 -37.41
N SER A 8 29.62 28.09 -38.11
CA SER A 8 30.64 27.02 -38.17
C SER A 8 31.06 26.07 -37.03
N SER A 9 30.88 26.27 -35.71
CA SER A 9 31.82 25.59 -34.78
C SER A 9 31.36 24.37 -33.95
N GLN A 10 30.24 23.72 -34.23
CA GLN A 10 29.84 22.51 -33.49
C GLN A 10 29.67 21.32 -34.43
N THR A 11 30.69 20.47 -34.47
CA THR A 11 30.71 19.21 -35.22
C THR A 11 30.88 18.05 -34.25
N LEU A 12 30.07 17.01 -34.37
CA LEU A 12 30.34 15.75 -33.67
C LEU A 12 31.58 15.11 -34.28
N LYS A 13 32.60 14.87 -33.46
CA LYS A 13 33.87 14.31 -33.89
C LYS A 13 34.26 13.17 -32.97
N SER A 14 34.64 12.04 -33.56
CA SER A 14 35.27 10.94 -32.83
C SER A 14 36.74 11.27 -32.55
N GLY A 15 37.21 11.00 -31.34
CA GLY A 15 38.61 11.20 -30.95
C GLY A 15 38.82 11.05 -29.44
N HIS A 16 40.07 11.16 -29.00
CA HIS A 16 40.42 11.15 -27.58
C HIS A 16 40.45 12.57 -27.02
N ARG A 17 40.20 12.74 -25.72
CA ARG A 17 40.21 14.04 -25.06
C ARG A 17 41.55 14.79 -25.21
N SER A 18 42.66 14.05 -25.28
CA SER A 18 44.00 14.63 -25.43
C SER A 18 44.34 15.08 -26.85
N THR A 19 43.50 14.82 -27.86
CA THR A 19 43.76 15.19 -29.26
C THR A 19 42.91 16.37 -29.75
N VAL A 20 42.26 17.08 -28.81
CA VAL A 20 41.52 18.31 -29.11
C VAL A 20 42.50 19.35 -29.63
N ARG A 21 42.28 19.79 -30.88
CA ARG A 21 43.16 20.74 -31.58
C ARG A 21 42.90 22.17 -31.10
N GLN A 22 43.89 23.04 -31.22
CA GLN A 22 43.73 24.48 -30.96
C GLN A 22 42.53 25.04 -31.74
N GLY A 23 41.73 25.88 -31.06
CA GLY A 23 40.48 26.42 -31.61
C GLY A 23 39.24 25.55 -31.38
N TRP A 24 39.37 24.38 -30.74
CA TRP A 24 38.26 23.52 -30.34
C TRP A 24 38.18 23.40 -28.82
N ALA A 25 36.96 23.41 -28.30
CA ALA A 25 36.66 23.17 -26.89
C ALA A 25 35.76 21.95 -26.73
N ILE A 26 35.81 21.33 -25.56
CA ILE A 26 34.90 20.24 -25.20
C ILE A 26 33.59 20.85 -24.72
N CYS A 27 32.47 20.19 -25.04
CA CYS A 27 31.16 20.60 -24.55
C CYS A 27 30.96 20.09 -23.11
N ASN A 28 31.55 20.81 -22.14
CA ASN A 28 31.53 20.47 -20.71
C ASN A 28 31.31 21.69 -19.79
N GLU A 29 30.50 22.66 -20.24
CA GLU A 29 30.15 23.92 -19.52
C GLU A 29 31.26 24.97 -19.41
N THR A 30 32.43 24.72 -19.98
CA THR A 30 33.51 25.71 -20.05
C THR A 30 33.34 26.62 -21.26
N ASP A 31 33.78 27.88 -21.14
CA ASP A 31 33.78 28.87 -22.23
C ASP A 31 32.40 29.11 -22.88
N GLY A 32 31.32 28.95 -22.10
CA GLY A 32 29.95 29.12 -22.56
C GLY A 32 29.41 27.99 -23.44
N ALA A 33 30.15 26.88 -23.59
CA ALA A 33 29.69 25.68 -24.27
C ALA A 33 28.65 24.92 -23.42
N PRO A 34 27.66 24.22 -24.01
CA PRO A 34 26.75 23.36 -23.26
C PRO A 34 27.45 22.09 -22.73
N ASP A 35 26.94 21.45 -21.67
CA ASP A 35 27.40 20.10 -21.27
C ASP A 35 26.71 19.03 -22.11
N LEU A 36 27.48 18.27 -22.88
CA LEU A 36 26.98 17.14 -23.67
C LEU A 36 27.53 15.79 -23.18
N ARG A 37 28.32 15.76 -22.11
CA ARG A 37 28.93 14.52 -21.59
C ARG A 37 27.85 13.58 -21.08
N GLY A 38 27.87 12.33 -21.56
CA GLY A 38 26.92 11.29 -21.12
C GLY A 38 25.45 11.57 -21.45
N ARG A 39 25.18 12.46 -22.42
CA ARG A 39 23.82 12.86 -22.81
C ARG A 39 23.53 12.53 -24.26
N PHE A 40 22.30 12.13 -24.53
CA PHE A 40 21.76 12.03 -25.88
C PHE A 40 21.38 13.41 -26.42
N ILE A 41 21.48 13.58 -27.74
CA ILE A 41 21.04 14.82 -28.39
C ILE A 41 19.61 14.63 -28.87
N VAL A 42 18.70 15.51 -28.43
CA VAL A 42 17.33 15.58 -28.95
C VAL A 42 17.15 16.85 -29.76
N ARG A 43 16.30 16.78 -30.80
CA ARG A 43 15.98 17.98 -31.59
C ARG A 43 15.01 18.85 -30.81
N ALA A 44 15.38 20.12 -30.62
CA ALA A 44 14.49 21.11 -30.03
C ALA A 44 13.23 21.33 -30.88
N GLY A 45 12.11 21.60 -30.22
CA GLY A 45 10.78 21.81 -30.82
C GLY A 45 9.71 22.02 -29.74
N ASN A 46 8.44 21.84 -30.08
CA ASN A 46 7.32 22.14 -29.15
C ASN A 46 7.36 21.35 -27.84
N LYS A 47 7.91 20.12 -27.85
CA LYS A 47 8.03 19.26 -26.65
C LYS A 47 9.34 19.44 -25.87
N HIS A 48 10.40 19.87 -26.55
CA HIS A 48 11.72 20.05 -25.95
C HIS A 48 12.24 21.44 -26.32
N ALA A 49 12.14 22.39 -25.37
CA ALA A 49 12.68 23.73 -25.58
C ALA A 49 14.19 23.69 -25.83
N VAL A 50 14.73 24.71 -26.48
CA VAL A 50 16.17 24.80 -26.77
C VAL A 50 16.95 24.88 -25.46
N LYS A 51 18.06 24.13 -25.37
CA LYS A 51 18.87 23.96 -24.14
C LYS A 51 18.17 23.22 -23.00
N LEU A 52 16.98 22.66 -23.22
CA LEU A 52 16.33 21.82 -22.23
C LEU A 52 17.20 20.59 -21.97
N THR A 53 17.49 20.37 -20.69
CA THR A 53 18.05 19.13 -20.18
C THR A 53 16.95 18.39 -19.44
N GLY A 54 16.99 17.08 -19.49
CA GLY A 54 16.01 16.25 -18.81
C GLY A 54 16.53 14.85 -18.57
N SER A 55 15.66 14.08 -17.90
CA SER A 55 15.86 12.68 -17.58
C SER A 55 16.98 12.35 -16.60
N GLN A 56 16.99 11.10 -16.15
CA GLN A 56 17.97 10.57 -15.19
C GLN A 56 18.69 9.34 -15.78
N LEU A 57 19.91 9.09 -15.30
CA LEU A 57 20.68 7.88 -15.66
C LEU A 57 20.03 6.60 -15.17
N SER A 58 19.27 6.70 -14.08
CA SER A 58 18.48 5.63 -13.51
C SER A 58 17.24 6.25 -12.89
N VAL A 59 16.10 5.60 -13.08
CA VAL A 59 14.84 5.97 -12.44
C VAL A 59 14.36 4.77 -11.64
N THR A 60 14.24 4.95 -10.33
CA THR A 60 13.63 3.95 -9.45
C THR A 60 12.18 4.34 -9.23
N PRO A 61 11.20 3.62 -9.79
CA PRO A 61 9.81 3.93 -9.55
C PRO A 61 9.44 3.65 -8.10
N THR A 62 8.60 4.52 -7.56
CA THR A 62 7.93 4.25 -6.30
C THR A 62 6.58 3.60 -6.61
N ILE A 63 6.35 2.43 -6.04
CA ILE A 63 5.05 1.75 -6.03
C ILE A 63 4.47 1.92 -4.64
N GLN A 64 3.23 2.40 -4.56
CA GLN A 64 2.48 2.50 -3.31
C GLN A 64 1.39 1.43 -3.34
N VAL A 65 1.43 0.53 -2.37
CA VAL A 65 0.38 -0.46 -2.14
C VAL A 65 -0.42 -0.01 -0.94
N GLN A 66 -1.70 0.28 -1.14
CA GLN A 66 -2.56 0.73 -0.06
C GLN A 66 -2.86 -0.40 0.93
N GLY A 67 -2.99 -0.02 2.20
CA GLY A 67 -3.49 -0.91 3.23
C GLY A 67 -4.90 -1.38 2.88
N THR A 68 -5.19 -2.66 3.10
CA THR A 68 -6.53 -3.23 2.94
C THR A 68 -6.96 -3.78 4.29
N ALA A 69 -8.05 -3.24 4.84
CA ALA A 69 -8.69 -3.80 6.02
C ALA A 69 -9.49 -5.03 5.59
N LEU A 70 -9.22 -6.17 6.22
CA LEU A 70 -9.95 -7.40 5.94
C LEU A 70 -11.35 -7.35 6.57
N THR A 71 -12.32 -7.92 5.86
CA THR A 71 -13.65 -8.24 6.38
C THR A 71 -13.70 -9.70 6.85
N GLN A 72 -14.69 -10.05 7.66
CA GLN A 72 -14.89 -11.44 8.10
C GLN A 72 -15.02 -12.41 6.91
N ALA A 73 -15.71 -12.01 5.84
CA ALA A 73 -15.87 -12.84 4.64
C ALA A 73 -14.53 -13.19 3.97
N GLN A 74 -13.53 -12.31 4.08
CA GLN A 74 -12.21 -12.49 3.48
C GLN A 74 -11.26 -13.37 4.32
N MET A 75 -11.70 -13.80 5.50
CA MET A 75 -11.00 -14.83 6.27
C MET A 75 -11.35 -16.22 5.74
N PRO A 76 -10.41 -17.19 5.83
CA PRO A 76 -10.74 -18.58 5.55
C PRO A 76 -11.91 -19.08 6.40
N MET A 77 -12.74 -19.93 5.79
CA MET A 77 -13.85 -20.57 6.52
C MET A 77 -13.27 -21.49 7.59
N HIS A 78 -13.69 -21.28 8.84
CA HIS A 78 -13.27 -22.04 10.00
C HIS A 78 -14.42 -22.27 10.99
N ASN A 79 -14.26 -23.26 11.87
CA ASN A 79 -15.29 -23.65 12.83
C ASN A 79 -14.88 -23.24 14.25
N HIS A 80 -15.84 -22.70 15.00
CA HIS A 80 -15.67 -22.43 16.42
C HIS A 80 -16.07 -23.65 17.27
N VAL A 81 -15.35 -23.86 18.37
CA VAL A 81 -15.66 -24.89 19.37
C VAL A 81 -15.70 -24.23 20.74
N GLY A 82 -16.81 -24.37 21.45
CA GLY A 82 -17.03 -23.78 22.77
C GLY A 82 -17.76 -24.74 23.70
N LYS A 83 -17.54 -24.59 25.01
CA LYS A 83 -18.23 -25.34 26.07
C LYS A 83 -18.88 -24.34 27.03
N THR A 84 -20.17 -24.48 27.29
CA THR A 84 -20.84 -23.72 28.35
C THR A 84 -21.02 -24.61 29.58
N ARG A 85 -20.85 -24.01 30.77
CA ARG A 85 -20.89 -24.74 32.05
C ARG A 85 -22.19 -24.40 32.76
N THR A 86 -23.10 -25.36 32.88
CA THR A 86 -24.31 -25.21 33.69
C THR A 86 -23.93 -25.22 35.17
N GLN A 87 -23.78 -24.05 35.79
CA GLN A 87 -23.57 -23.95 37.24
C GLN A 87 -24.92 -23.81 37.92
N ASN A 88 -25.48 -24.91 38.43
CA ASN A 88 -26.59 -24.84 39.38
C ASN A 88 -26.01 -24.43 40.74
N THR A 89 -26.09 -23.15 41.09
CA THR A 89 -25.74 -22.68 42.44
C THR A 89 -26.95 -22.89 43.36
N ARG A 90 -26.98 -24.04 44.05
CA ARG A 90 -27.99 -24.32 45.09
C ARG A 90 -27.86 -23.29 46.22
N ARG A 91 -28.75 -22.28 46.23
CA ARG A 91 -28.98 -21.44 47.41
C ARG A 91 -29.98 -22.15 48.31
N MET A 92 -29.55 -22.61 49.48
CA MET A 92 -30.46 -23.15 50.50
C MET A 92 -31.24 -22.00 51.15
N TYR A 93 -32.56 -22.07 51.12
CA TYR A 93 -33.47 -21.16 51.80
C TYR A 93 -34.07 -21.86 53.02
N TYR A 94 -33.95 -21.26 54.20
CA TYR A 94 -34.53 -21.76 55.45
C TYR A 94 -35.89 -21.10 55.67
N ASP A 95 -36.99 -21.86 55.62
CA ASP A 95 -38.29 -21.36 56.11
C ASP A 95 -38.55 -21.94 57.51
N LEU A 96 -38.18 -21.18 58.54
CA LEU A 96 -38.54 -21.46 59.92
C LEU A 96 -40.00 -21.03 60.13
N LYS A 97 -40.95 -21.90 59.77
CA LYS A 97 -42.34 -21.79 60.24
C LYS A 97 -42.67 -22.91 61.22
N ALA A 98 -42.02 -22.90 62.37
CA ALA A 98 -42.54 -23.60 63.54
C ALA A 98 -43.17 -22.55 64.47
N PRO A 99 -44.47 -22.64 64.80
CA PRO A 99 -45.00 -21.87 65.91
C PRO A 99 -44.30 -22.32 67.19
N LEU A 100 -43.85 -21.34 67.99
CA LEU A 100 -43.31 -21.55 69.33
C LEU A 100 -44.31 -22.45 70.09
N ASN A 101 -43.86 -23.65 70.51
CA ASN A 101 -44.51 -24.60 71.46
C ASN A 101 -44.76 -26.04 70.96
N SER A 102 -44.22 -26.49 69.82
CA SER A 102 -44.12 -27.94 69.56
C SER A 102 -42.78 -28.46 70.07
N ARG A 103 -42.84 -29.26 71.14
CA ARG A 103 -41.74 -30.06 71.70
C ARG A 103 -40.84 -30.59 70.57
N PHE A 104 -39.53 -30.49 70.74
CA PHE A 104 -38.55 -31.15 69.87
C PHE A 104 -38.79 -32.66 69.92
N GLN A 105 -39.73 -33.14 69.12
CA GLN A 105 -39.75 -34.53 68.71
C GLN A 105 -38.57 -34.65 67.76
N SER A 106 -37.67 -35.57 68.08
CA SER A 106 -36.76 -36.21 67.13
C SER A 106 -37.60 -36.88 66.04
N GLY A 107 -38.22 -36.05 65.21
CA GLY A 107 -38.96 -36.44 64.03
C GLY A 107 -37.95 -36.74 62.95
N SER A 108 -38.13 -37.90 62.32
CA SER A 108 -37.31 -38.42 61.24
C SER A 108 -36.87 -37.32 60.29
N PHE A 109 -35.58 -37.28 59.96
CA PHE A 109 -35.07 -36.50 58.84
C PHE A 109 -35.76 -37.03 57.57
N ARG A 110 -36.92 -36.46 57.24
CA ARG A 110 -37.57 -36.72 55.96
C ARG A 110 -36.74 -35.96 54.95
N TRP A 111 -35.99 -36.71 54.14
CA TRP A 111 -35.60 -36.25 52.83
C TRP A 111 -36.90 -35.94 52.07
N LEU A 112 -37.39 -34.71 52.19
CA LEU A 112 -38.21 -34.18 51.14
C LEU A 112 -37.27 -34.17 49.94
N ASN A 113 -37.49 -35.12 49.03
CA ASN A 113 -37.26 -34.83 47.63
C ASN A 113 -38.23 -33.68 47.31
N SER A 114 -37.82 -32.46 47.66
CA SER A 114 -38.20 -31.31 46.89
C SER A 114 -37.73 -31.67 45.50
N VAL A 115 -38.66 -32.16 44.68
CA VAL A 115 -38.55 -31.88 43.26
C VAL A 115 -38.54 -30.37 43.21
N ASP A 116 -37.33 -29.82 43.28
CA ASP A 116 -37.09 -28.44 42.95
C ASP A 116 -37.54 -28.34 41.50
N ASN A 117 -38.82 -28.06 41.28
CA ASN A 117 -39.25 -27.23 40.17
C ASN A 117 -38.66 -25.86 40.49
N ASN A 118 -37.35 -25.77 40.36
CA ASN A 118 -36.59 -24.54 40.51
C ASN A 118 -36.92 -23.70 39.30
N GLY A 119 -38.12 -23.10 39.31
CA GLY A 119 -38.52 -21.91 38.57
C GLY A 119 -38.11 -21.82 37.11
N CYS A 120 -38.03 -22.92 36.38
CA CYS A 120 -37.65 -22.89 34.98
C CYS A 120 -38.11 -24.17 34.27
N THR A 121 -39.40 -24.22 33.98
CA THR A 121 -39.99 -25.18 33.05
C THR A 121 -39.55 -24.97 31.60
N ASP A 122 -38.71 -23.96 31.34
CA ASP A 122 -38.18 -23.59 30.02
C ASP A 122 -36.65 -23.37 30.02
N CYS A 123 -35.92 -24.21 30.77
CA CYS A 123 -34.45 -24.14 30.82
C CYS A 123 -33.74 -24.76 29.60
N TYR A 124 -34.48 -24.96 28.51
CA TYR A 124 -33.92 -25.19 27.20
C TYR A 124 -33.43 -23.86 26.64
N HIS A 125 -32.14 -23.58 26.81
CA HIS A 125 -31.49 -22.56 26.01
C HIS A 125 -30.45 -23.23 25.14
N THR A 126 -30.41 -22.82 23.88
CA THR A 126 -29.46 -23.29 22.90
C THR A 126 -28.33 -22.29 22.80
N HIS A 127 -27.09 -22.77 22.83
CA HIS A 127 -25.95 -21.96 22.42
C HIS A 127 -25.68 -22.22 20.95
N THR A 128 -25.78 -21.19 20.13
CA THR A 128 -25.37 -21.26 18.73
C THR A 128 -23.90 -20.89 18.64
N ILE A 129 -23.10 -21.78 18.04
CA ILE A 129 -21.72 -21.54 17.67
C ILE A 129 -21.66 -21.66 16.15
N SER A 130 -21.34 -20.57 15.46
CA SER A 130 -21.26 -20.51 14.00
C SER A 130 -19.86 -20.84 13.50
N SER A 131 -19.77 -21.27 12.23
CA SER A 131 -18.54 -21.17 11.45
C SER A 131 -18.37 -19.73 10.98
N ASP A 132 -17.17 -19.20 11.06
CA ASP A 132 -16.84 -17.84 10.63
C ASP A 132 -15.93 -17.89 9.40
N GLY A 133 -15.94 -16.82 8.61
CA GLY A 133 -15.18 -16.73 7.36
C GLY A 133 -15.92 -17.31 6.16
N GLU A 134 -15.65 -16.75 4.98
CA GLU A 134 -16.25 -17.18 3.71
C GLU A 134 -15.19 -17.50 2.64
N ASN A 135 -13.91 -17.39 3.01
CA ASN A 135 -12.77 -17.62 2.12
C ASN A 135 -12.84 -16.77 0.84
N GLN A 136 -13.43 -15.57 0.92
CA GLN A 136 -13.51 -14.65 -0.19
C GLN A 136 -12.14 -14.00 -0.45
N ALA A 137 -11.85 -13.72 -1.72
CA ALA A 137 -10.65 -12.98 -2.09
C ALA A 137 -10.73 -11.52 -1.62
N HIS A 138 -9.57 -10.93 -1.37
CA HIS A 138 -9.42 -9.49 -1.19
C HIS A 138 -8.40 -8.95 -2.19
N THR A 139 -8.47 -7.65 -2.43
CA THR A 139 -7.61 -6.97 -3.39
C THR A 139 -6.93 -5.78 -2.73
N HIS A 140 -5.68 -5.54 -3.11
CA HIS A 140 -4.97 -4.32 -2.78
C HIS A 140 -5.00 -3.37 -3.97
N GLU A 141 -5.22 -2.10 -3.71
CA GLU A 141 -4.94 -1.07 -4.70
C GLU A 141 -3.44 -0.78 -4.72
N ALA A 142 -2.83 -0.90 -5.89
CA ALA A 142 -1.43 -0.56 -6.12
C ALA A 142 -1.36 0.54 -7.18
N THR A 143 -0.69 1.64 -6.85
CA THR A 143 -0.48 2.76 -7.78
C THR A 143 1.00 3.02 -7.98
N SER A 144 1.36 3.50 -9.17
CA SER A 144 2.70 3.95 -9.52
C SER A 144 2.63 5.32 -10.18
N SER A 145 3.66 6.12 -9.96
CA SER A 145 3.81 7.37 -10.70
C SER A 145 4.28 7.11 -12.13
N PRO A 146 3.90 7.93 -13.12
CA PRO A 146 4.44 7.85 -14.47
C PRO A 146 5.98 7.91 -14.44
N ILE A 147 6.62 7.04 -15.21
CA ILE A 147 8.08 6.94 -15.31
C ILE A 147 8.48 7.42 -16.71
N ASP A 148 9.37 8.40 -16.78
CA ASP A 148 10.03 8.77 -18.02
C ASP A 148 11.33 7.97 -18.19
N LEU A 149 11.39 7.15 -19.25
CA LEU A 149 12.54 6.32 -19.58
C LEU A 149 13.44 6.96 -20.66
N LEU A 150 13.21 8.23 -21.02
CA LEU A 150 14.18 8.95 -21.84
C LEU A 150 15.52 8.93 -21.10
N PRO A 151 16.64 8.56 -21.76
CA PRO A 151 17.96 8.73 -21.18
C PRO A 151 18.29 10.23 -20.97
N PRO A 152 19.31 10.58 -20.16
CA PRO A 152 19.76 11.96 -20.01
C PRO A 152 19.98 12.62 -21.37
N TYR A 153 19.37 13.79 -21.60
CA TYR A 153 19.43 14.44 -22.90
C TYR A 153 19.75 15.94 -22.82
N TYR A 154 20.12 16.48 -23.99
CA TYR A 154 20.26 17.91 -24.24
C TYR A 154 19.58 18.29 -25.57
N ALA A 155 18.71 19.30 -25.53
CA ALA A 155 17.94 19.72 -26.70
C ALA A 155 18.66 20.80 -27.55
N LEU A 156 18.92 20.48 -28.82
CA LEU A 156 19.59 21.35 -29.79
C LEU A 156 18.74 21.59 -31.05
N PHE A 157 18.91 22.75 -31.69
CA PHE A 157 18.44 22.93 -33.07
C PHE A 157 19.38 22.21 -34.04
N ILE A 158 18.83 21.30 -34.83
CA ILE A 158 19.57 20.63 -35.89
C ILE A 158 19.30 21.39 -37.19
N LEU A 159 20.32 22.10 -37.64
CA LEU A 159 20.29 22.81 -38.91
C LEU A 159 20.92 21.94 -39.98
N ARG A 160 20.19 21.70 -41.07
CA ARG A 160 20.77 21.12 -42.29
C ARG A 160 21.11 22.25 -43.25
N ASN A 161 22.27 22.17 -43.89
CA ASN A 161 22.58 23.09 -44.96
C ASN A 161 21.63 22.81 -46.15
N CYS A 162 20.87 23.81 -46.57
CA CYS A 162 19.88 23.67 -47.63
C CYS A 162 20.11 24.73 -48.69
N ARG A 163 20.62 24.32 -49.85
CA ARG A 163 20.96 25.24 -50.95
C ARG A 163 19.73 25.84 -51.67
N LYS A 164 18.52 25.36 -51.35
CA LYS A 164 17.25 25.80 -51.98
C LYS A 164 16.13 26.10 -50.99
N CYS A 165 16.41 26.18 -49.68
CA CYS A 165 15.37 26.51 -48.71
C CYS A 165 15.26 28.03 -48.61
N VAL A 166 14.08 28.58 -48.93
CA VAL A 166 13.69 29.91 -48.49
C VAL A 166 13.30 29.78 -47.02
N LYS A 167 13.71 30.77 -46.21
CA LYS A 167 13.51 30.79 -44.75
C LYS A 167 12.06 30.54 -44.36
#